data_AF-A0A0N4ZAT5-F1
#
_entry.id   AF-A0A0N4ZAT5-F1
#
_cell.length_a   1.000
_cell.length_b   1.000
_cell.length_c   1.000
_cell.angle_alpha   90.00
_cell.angle_beta   90.00
_cell.angle_gamma   90.00
#
_symmetry.space_group_name_H-M   'P 1'
#
loop_
_entity.id
_entity.type
_entity.pdbx_description
1 polymer ?
#
loop_
_entity_poly.entity_id
_entity_poly.type
_entity_poly.pdbx_seq_one_letter_code
_entity_poly.pdbx_strand_id
1 'polypeptide(L)'
;MSALLLALYINLAYLSTILFSCGSFDCRPYSNSVTLSYVVEPGPKLTYNRSDNRATDQKKTAAELETYLNSLGRKAARKALDRVPYSVRDRFTLLVELDSSASDLKQVGETIAVCPNTSVTVAAEKGTFFIKDDQYYKRTVDTPCIINRTNTNPPRTISVVGKDTGEIYTINLVFTATATIPTGQIVCRRHWNVILRDLKNVITTDAKSTVDNSELGRA
;
A
#
# COMPACT_ATOMS: atom_id res chain seq x y z
N MET A 1 -56.99 -27.17 -0.37
CA MET A 1 -56.04 -26.10 0.00
C MET A 1 -56.56 -24.81 -0.59
N SER A 2 -57.19 -23.96 0.21
CA SER A 2 -57.99 -22.82 -0.27
C SER A 2 -57.11 -21.81 -1.01
N ALA A 3 -57.59 -21.24 -2.12
CA ALA A 3 -56.88 -20.25 -2.93
C ALA A 3 -56.34 -19.06 -2.10
N LEU A 4 -56.98 -18.79 -0.96
CA LEU A 4 -56.58 -17.80 0.03
C LEU A 4 -55.24 -18.13 0.73
N LEU A 5 -54.96 -19.41 1.02
CA LEU A 5 -53.69 -19.87 1.58
C LEU A 5 -52.56 -19.80 0.54
N LEU A 6 -52.86 -20.09 -0.73
CA LEU A 6 -51.90 -19.97 -1.83
C LEU A 6 -51.53 -18.50 -2.07
N ALA A 7 -52.52 -17.61 -2.06
CA ALA A 7 -52.31 -16.17 -2.17
C ALA A 7 -51.52 -15.62 -0.98
N LEU A 8 -51.80 -16.07 0.26
CA LEU A 8 -51.02 -15.66 1.44
C LEU A 8 -49.57 -16.13 1.34
N TYR A 9 -49.33 -17.36 0.88
CA TYR A 9 -47.99 -17.92 0.75
C TYR A 9 -47.15 -17.21 -0.33
N ILE A 10 -47.76 -16.90 -1.48
CA ILE A 10 -47.11 -16.15 -2.55
C ILE A 10 -46.79 -14.72 -2.09
N ASN A 11 -47.72 -14.06 -1.38
CA ASN A 11 -47.47 -12.71 -0.86
C ASN A 11 -46.42 -12.70 0.27
N LEU A 12 -46.39 -13.69 1.16
CA LEU A 12 -45.32 -13.82 2.16
C LEU A 12 -43.96 -14.08 1.51
N ALA A 13 -43.91 -14.95 0.50
CA ALA A 13 -42.70 -15.23 -0.25
C ALA A 13 -42.20 -13.98 -1.00
N TYR A 14 -43.09 -13.22 -1.63
CA TYR A 14 -42.77 -11.96 -2.30
C TYR A 14 -42.35 -10.84 -1.33
N LEU A 15 -43.01 -10.74 -0.17
CA LEU A 15 -42.61 -9.78 0.87
C LEU A 15 -41.27 -10.16 1.48
N SER A 16 -40.96 -11.44 1.64
CA SER A 16 -39.64 -11.88 2.07
C SER A 16 -38.58 -11.54 1.03
N THR A 17 -38.81 -11.78 -0.26
CA THR A 17 -37.84 -11.42 -1.30
C THR A 17 -37.68 -9.91 -1.47
N ILE A 18 -38.71 -9.10 -1.20
CA ILE A 18 -38.63 -7.64 -1.23
C ILE A 18 -37.98 -7.05 0.04
N LEU A 19 -38.23 -7.64 1.22
CA LEU A 19 -37.56 -7.25 2.46
C LEU A 19 -36.10 -7.72 2.52
N PHE A 20 -35.76 -8.79 1.79
CA PHE A 20 -34.39 -9.29 1.64
C PHE A 20 -33.70 -8.83 0.34
N SER A 21 -34.37 -8.10 -0.57
CA SER A 21 -33.72 -7.57 -1.80
C SER A 21 -32.91 -6.30 -1.58
N CYS A 22 -32.92 -5.75 -0.35
CA CYS A 22 -31.97 -4.73 0.07
C CYS A 22 -30.87 -5.35 0.93
N GLY A 23 -29.81 -5.86 0.31
CA GLY A 23 -28.63 -6.21 1.06
C GLY A 23 -27.49 -6.69 0.21
N SER A 24 -26.40 -5.95 0.23
CA SER A 24 -25.03 -6.43 0.16
C SER A 24 -24.72 -7.51 1.23
N PHE A 25 -25.61 -8.48 1.45
CA PHE A 25 -25.50 -9.55 2.45
C PHE A 25 -25.91 -10.93 1.93
N ASP A 26 -26.30 -11.06 0.65
CA ASP A 26 -26.46 -12.36 -0.02
C ASP A 26 -25.11 -12.96 -0.43
N CYS A 27 -24.17 -13.00 0.51
CA CYS A 27 -22.84 -13.53 0.31
C CYS A 27 -22.41 -14.31 1.55
N ARG A 28 -21.80 -15.47 1.33
CA ARG A 28 -21.38 -16.39 2.39
C ARG A 28 -20.53 -15.64 3.44
N PRO A 29 -20.90 -15.70 4.74
CA PRO A 29 -20.13 -15.11 5.83
C PRO A 29 -18.65 -15.49 5.77
N TYR A 30 -17.76 -14.52 6.02
CA TYR A 30 -16.31 -14.77 6.00
C TYR A 30 -15.66 -14.50 7.35
N SER A 31 -15.62 -13.25 7.79
CA SER A 31 -15.06 -12.81 9.09
C SER A 31 -15.39 -11.34 9.30
N ASN A 32 -15.44 -10.89 10.56
CA ASN A 32 -15.49 -9.48 10.93
C ASN A 32 -14.10 -8.86 11.14
N SER A 33 -13.05 -9.67 11.07
CA SER A 33 -11.65 -9.20 11.06
C SER A 33 -10.84 -9.97 10.02
N VAL A 34 -10.05 -9.25 9.22
CA VAL A 34 -9.24 -9.80 8.13
C VAL A 34 -7.89 -9.13 8.06
N THR A 35 -6.94 -9.82 7.44
CA THR A 35 -5.61 -9.30 7.12
C THR A 35 -5.55 -8.95 5.65
N LEU A 36 -5.05 -7.75 5.34
CA LEU A 36 -4.85 -7.23 3.99
C LEU A 36 -3.34 -7.06 3.77
N SER A 37 -2.74 -7.91 2.95
CA SER A 37 -1.29 -7.87 2.69
C SER A 37 -1.01 -7.33 1.31
N TYR A 38 0.06 -6.55 1.16
CA TYR A 38 0.47 -5.91 -0.08
C TYR A 38 1.97 -6.02 -0.28
N VAL A 39 2.40 -6.54 -1.43
CA VAL A 39 3.78 -6.42 -1.90
C VAL A 39 3.87 -5.16 -2.73
N VAL A 40 4.73 -4.23 -2.30
CA VAL A 40 4.77 -2.86 -2.82
C VAL A 40 6.18 -2.51 -3.26
N GLU A 41 6.32 -1.94 -4.46
CA GLU A 41 7.50 -1.20 -4.88
C GLU A 41 7.39 0.19 -4.24
N PRO A 42 8.19 0.53 -3.22
CA PRO A 42 7.94 1.74 -2.45
C PRO A 42 8.61 2.95 -3.10
N GLY A 43 7.87 4.04 -3.15
CA GLY A 43 8.42 5.37 -3.33
C GLY A 43 8.84 6.01 -1.99
N PRO A 44 9.39 7.24 -2.02
CA PRO A 44 9.81 7.98 -0.83
C PRO A 44 8.76 8.02 0.29
N LYS A 45 7.48 8.21 -0.04
CA LYS A 45 6.38 8.32 0.93
C LYS A 45 6.14 7.06 1.77
N LEU A 46 6.54 5.89 1.29
CA LEU A 46 6.38 4.60 1.97
C LEU A 46 7.65 4.14 2.70
N THR A 47 8.65 5.01 2.82
CA THR A 47 9.90 4.72 3.53
C THR A 47 10.20 5.84 4.52
N TYR A 48 11.21 5.62 5.36
CA TYR A 48 11.73 6.68 6.21
C TYR A 48 13.25 6.80 6.13
N ASN A 49 13.77 7.98 6.43
CA ASN A 49 15.19 8.24 6.59
C ASN A 49 15.40 9.38 7.60
N ARG A 50 16.24 9.13 8.61
CA ARG A 50 16.53 10.11 9.66
C ARG A 50 17.45 11.24 9.19
N SER A 51 18.10 11.08 8.04
CA SER A 51 19.01 12.08 7.48
C SER A 51 18.29 13.36 7.04
N ASP A 52 19.01 14.47 7.10
CA ASP A 52 18.51 15.77 6.62
C ASP A 52 18.47 15.85 5.08
N ASN A 53 19.24 15.00 4.40
CA ASN A 53 19.23 14.87 2.93
C ASN A 53 18.24 13.81 2.40
N ARG A 54 17.21 13.45 3.19
CA ARG A 54 16.17 12.49 2.79
C ARG A 54 15.43 12.95 1.53
N ALA A 55 14.88 11.99 0.78
CA ALA A 55 14.12 12.28 -0.42
C ALA A 55 12.84 13.09 -0.11
N THR A 56 12.35 13.85 -1.09
CA THR A 56 11.11 14.62 -0.95
C THR A 56 9.95 13.73 -0.52
N ASP A 57 9.13 14.20 0.42
CA ASP A 57 8.00 13.50 1.04
C ASP A 57 8.34 12.22 1.86
N GLN A 58 9.62 11.84 1.93
CA GLN A 58 10.09 10.76 2.79
C GLN A 58 9.91 11.11 4.27
N LYS A 59 9.45 10.14 5.06
CA LYS A 59 9.23 10.33 6.49
C LYS A 59 10.56 10.38 7.24
N LYS A 60 10.63 11.14 8.32
CA LYS A 60 11.88 11.26 9.10
C LYS A 60 12.08 10.04 10.00
N THR A 61 11.00 9.48 10.51
CA THR A 61 11.03 8.39 11.49
C THR A 61 10.07 7.25 11.12
N ALA A 62 10.30 6.07 11.70
CA ALA A 62 9.39 4.95 11.57
C ALA A 62 7.98 5.27 12.08
N ALA A 63 7.87 6.01 13.19
CA ALA A 63 6.58 6.42 13.77
C ALA A 63 5.78 7.37 12.85
N GLU A 64 6.47 8.30 12.16
CA GLU A 64 5.84 9.15 11.16
C GLU A 64 5.37 8.34 9.94
N LEU A 65 6.14 7.33 9.53
CA LEU A 65 5.74 6.40 8.46
C LEU A 65 4.51 5.59 8.87
N GLU A 66 4.52 5.00 10.06
CA GLU A 66 3.38 4.28 10.62
C GLU A 66 2.12 5.15 10.69
N THR A 67 2.26 6.38 11.15
CA THR A 67 1.14 7.34 11.21
C THR A 67 0.57 7.62 9.82
N TYR A 68 1.45 7.81 8.84
CA TYR A 68 1.05 8.03 7.44
C TYR A 68 0.37 6.79 6.84
N LEU A 69 0.92 5.60 7.03
CA LEU A 69 0.34 4.34 6.55
C LEU A 69 -1.04 4.08 7.17
N ASN A 70 -1.20 4.32 8.47
CA ASN A 70 -2.50 4.28 9.14
C ASN A 70 -3.49 5.29 8.54
N SER A 71 -3.03 6.46 8.10
CA SER A 71 -3.89 7.42 7.40
C SER A 71 -4.41 6.90 6.06
N LEU A 72 -3.61 6.07 5.34
CA LEU A 72 -4.04 5.41 4.10
C LEU A 72 -5.14 4.38 4.37
N GLY A 73 -4.96 3.56 5.43
CA GLY A 73 -5.98 2.62 5.91
C GLY A 73 -7.30 3.34 6.24
N ARG A 74 -7.24 4.39 7.05
CA ARG A 74 -8.41 5.23 7.39
C ARG A 74 -9.07 5.84 6.16
N LYS A 75 -8.31 6.28 5.16
CA LYS A 75 -8.86 6.82 3.90
C LYS A 75 -9.57 5.73 3.11
N ALA A 76 -9.02 4.52 3.03
CA ALA A 76 -9.67 3.39 2.38
C ALA A 76 -10.97 3.00 3.09
N ALA A 77 -10.97 2.94 4.42
CA ALA A 77 -12.18 2.70 5.22
C ALA A 77 -13.26 3.75 4.94
N ARG A 78 -12.91 5.04 4.94
CA ARG A 78 -13.84 6.14 4.61
C ARG A 78 -14.42 6.00 3.21
N LYS A 79 -13.59 5.72 2.19
CA LYS A 79 -14.06 5.48 0.82
C LYS A 79 -15.07 4.32 0.74
N ALA A 80 -14.85 3.25 1.49
CA ALA A 80 -15.79 2.13 1.56
C ALA A 80 -17.11 2.54 2.25
N LEU A 81 -17.03 3.26 3.37
CA LEU A 81 -18.20 3.81 4.09
C LEU A 81 -19.00 4.80 3.22
N ASP A 82 -18.33 5.59 2.40
CA ASP A 82 -18.99 6.58 1.54
C ASP A 82 -19.87 5.96 0.45
N ARG A 83 -19.64 4.69 0.10
CA ARG A 83 -20.50 3.94 -0.81
C ARG A 83 -21.76 3.39 -0.14
N VAL A 84 -21.82 3.42 1.18
CA VAL A 84 -22.98 2.96 1.93
C VAL A 84 -23.98 4.10 2.09
N PRO A 85 -25.30 3.86 1.92
CA PRO A 85 -26.31 4.88 2.13
C PRO A 85 -26.18 5.53 3.50
N TYR A 86 -26.29 6.87 3.55
CA TYR A 86 -26.10 7.65 4.77
C TYR A 86 -26.96 7.13 5.94
N SER A 87 -28.19 6.71 5.66
CA SER A 87 -29.15 6.16 6.63
C SER A 87 -28.69 4.88 7.35
N VAL A 88 -27.67 4.19 6.85
CA VAL A 88 -27.15 2.95 7.44
C VAL A 88 -25.66 2.99 7.76
N ARG A 89 -24.96 4.11 7.54
CA ARG A 89 -23.53 4.26 7.88
C ARG A 89 -23.27 4.10 9.37
N ASP A 90 -24.13 4.66 10.21
CA ASP A 90 -23.98 4.60 11.67
C ASP A 90 -24.33 3.21 12.25
N ARG A 91 -24.76 2.26 11.41
CA ARG A 91 -25.11 0.89 11.82
C ARG A 91 -23.93 -0.06 11.82
N PHE A 92 -22.73 0.41 11.47
CA PHE A 92 -21.51 -0.38 11.59
C PHE A 92 -20.29 0.53 11.65
N THR A 93 -19.20 0.03 12.22
CA THR A 93 -17.90 0.69 12.15
C THR A 93 -16.98 -0.12 11.24
N LEU A 94 -16.09 0.58 10.53
CA LEU A 94 -15.04 -0.03 9.74
C LEU A 94 -13.72 0.62 10.09
N LEU A 95 -12.77 -0.18 10.55
CA LEU A 95 -11.42 0.22 10.91
C LEU A 95 -10.42 -0.52 10.03
N VAL A 96 -9.43 0.20 9.52
CA VAL A 96 -8.31 -0.37 8.76
C VAL A 96 -7.05 0.27 9.30
N GLU A 97 -6.23 -0.53 9.98
CA GLU A 97 -5.02 -0.10 10.67
C GLU A 97 -3.84 -0.92 10.20
N LEU A 98 -2.66 -0.31 10.23
CA LEU A 98 -1.42 -0.98 9.93
C LEU A 98 -1.09 -1.98 11.03
N ASP A 99 -0.78 -3.21 10.67
CA ASP A 99 -0.07 -4.12 11.55
C ASP A 99 1.43 -3.85 11.41
N SER A 100 1.95 -2.98 12.27
CA SER A 100 3.36 -2.60 12.27
C SER A 100 4.31 -3.77 12.56
N SER A 101 3.82 -4.84 13.20
CA SER A 101 4.64 -6.01 13.52
C SER A 101 4.78 -6.97 12.34
N ALA A 102 3.77 -7.04 11.47
CA ALA A 102 3.76 -7.83 10.25
C ALA A 102 4.21 -7.04 9.00
N SER A 103 4.37 -5.72 9.11
CA SER A 103 4.79 -4.83 8.01
C SER A 103 6.28 -4.52 8.01
N ASP A 104 6.83 -4.35 6.81
CA ASP A 104 8.20 -3.92 6.58
C ASP A 104 8.34 -2.38 6.64
N LEU A 105 8.52 -1.84 7.85
CA LEU A 105 8.87 -0.43 8.03
C LEU A 105 10.38 -0.22 7.84
N LYS A 106 10.79 0.09 6.60
CA LYS A 106 12.21 0.13 6.22
C LYS A 106 12.78 1.54 6.21
N GLN A 107 13.95 1.67 6.82
CA GLN A 107 14.79 2.85 6.65
C GLN A 107 15.51 2.72 5.31
N VAL A 108 15.25 3.64 4.37
CA VAL A 108 15.86 3.61 3.03
C VAL A 108 16.52 4.95 2.77
N GLY A 109 17.84 4.97 2.68
CA GLY A 109 18.59 6.18 2.30
C GLY A 109 18.99 6.13 0.84
N GLU A 110 18.63 7.16 0.07
CA GLU A 110 19.21 7.33 -1.26
C GLU A 110 20.72 7.58 -1.12
N THR A 111 21.49 6.79 -1.86
CA THR A 111 22.92 7.02 -2.03
C THR A 111 23.12 7.62 -3.41
N ILE A 112 23.39 8.93 -3.43
CA ILE A 112 23.73 9.65 -4.65
C ILE A 112 25.10 9.17 -5.09
N ALA A 113 25.20 8.69 -6.32
CA ALA A 113 26.49 8.31 -6.89
C ALA A 113 27.32 9.57 -7.13
N VAL A 114 28.44 9.70 -6.42
CA VAL A 114 29.34 10.86 -6.53
C VAL A 114 30.75 10.35 -6.76
N CYS A 115 31.38 10.82 -7.83
CA CYS A 115 32.79 10.57 -8.06
C CYS A 115 33.64 11.65 -7.36
N PRO A 116 34.37 11.32 -6.30
CA PRO A 116 35.28 12.29 -5.69
C PRO A 116 36.45 12.57 -6.65
N ASN A 117 37.03 13.78 -6.58
CA ASN A 117 38.22 14.20 -7.35
C ASN A 117 39.52 13.49 -6.93
N THR A 118 39.43 12.22 -6.57
CA THR A 118 40.52 11.37 -6.07
C THR A 118 40.65 10.11 -6.94
N SER A 119 41.55 9.19 -6.59
CA SER A 119 41.76 7.92 -7.30
C SER A 119 40.64 6.87 -7.08
N VAL A 120 39.53 7.26 -6.45
CA VAL A 120 38.40 6.35 -6.19
C VAL A 120 37.71 5.99 -7.49
N THR A 121 37.50 4.69 -7.70
CA THR A 121 36.90 4.14 -8.92
C THR A 121 35.42 3.83 -8.78
N VAL A 122 34.84 3.96 -7.58
CA VAL A 122 33.44 3.63 -7.25
C VAL A 122 32.70 4.86 -6.76
N ALA A 123 31.62 5.24 -7.44
CA ALA A 123 30.75 6.37 -7.12
C ALA A 123 29.67 6.02 -6.09
N ALA A 124 29.21 4.77 -6.11
CA ALA A 124 28.27 4.20 -5.15
C ALA A 124 28.45 2.68 -5.10
N GLU A 125 28.36 2.11 -3.91
CA GLU A 125 28.57 0.68 -3.70
C GLU A 125 27.32 -0.15 -4.05
N LYS A 126 27.55 -1.40 -4.44
CA LYS A 126 26.53 -2.43 -4.54
C LYS A 126 25.74 -2.53 -3.24
N GLY A 127 24.43 -2.71 -3.34
CA GLY A 127 23.52 -2.84 -2.22
C GLY A 127 22.99 -1.52 -1.66
N THR A 128 23.53 -0.38 -2.09
CA THR A 128 22.97 0.94 -1.81
C THR A 128 21.71 1.21 -2.65
N PHE A 129 20.89 2.17 -2.23
CA PHE A 129 19.64 2.50 -2.91
C PHE A 129 19.76 3.76 -3.77
N PHE A 130 18.97 3.81 -4.83
CA PHE A 130 18.75 4.99 -5.66
C PHE A 130 17.28 5.10 -6.08
N ILE A 131 16.86 6.29 -6.49
CA ILE A 131 15.49 6.51 -6.96
C ILE A 131 15.48 6.58 -8.48
N LYS A 132 14.54 5.87 -9.09
CA LYS A 132 14.25 5.92 -10.53
C LYS A 132 12.75 5.77 -10.73
N ASP A 133 12.15 6.64 -11.55
CA ASP A 133 10.70 6.64 -11.81
C ASP A 133 9.87 6.70 -10.51
N ASP A 134 10.29 7.53 -9.55
CA ASP A 134 9.73 7.68 -8.19
C ASP A 134 9.76 6.41 -7.31
N GLN A 135 10.44 5.33 -7.73
CA GLN A 135 10.60 4.09 -6.97
C GLN A 135 12.03 3.88 -6.49
N TYR A 136 12.18 3.19 -5.36
CA TYR A 136 13.49 2.73 -4.90
C TYR A 136 13.96 1.49 -5.65
N TYR A 137 15.22 1.55 -6.08
CA TYR A 137 15.97 0.44 -6.63
C TYR A 137 17.18 0.16 -5.75
N LYS A 138 17.57 -1.11 -5.64
CA LYS A 138 18.78 -1.54 -4.97
C LYS A 138 19.87 -1.83 -6.01
N ARG A 139 21.03 -1.20 -5.88
CA ARG A 139 22.16 -1.41 -6.79
C ARG A 139 22.64 -2.86 -6.73
N THR A 140 22.70 -3.53 -7.88
CA THR A 140 23.13 -4.93 -7.97
C THR A 140 24.64 -5.06 -8.22
N VAL A 141 25.28 -3.97 -8.65
CA VAL A 141 26.72 -3.82 -8.87
C VAL A 141 27.18 -2.46 -8.38
N ASP A 142 28.48 -2.31 -8.16
CA ASP A 142 29.07 -1.00 -7.87
C ASP A 142 28.89 -0.07 -9.07
N THR A 143 28.54 1.19 -8.84
CA THR A 143 28.49 2.23 -9.88
C THR A 143 29.89 2.82 -10.05
N PRO A 144 30.58 2.63 -11.19
CA PRO A 144 31.96 3.09 -11.36
C PRO A 144 32.09 4.57 -11.71
N CYS A 145 33.28 5.12 -11.44
CA CYS A 145 33.75 6.43 -11.92
C CYS A 145 34.66 6.26 -13.14
N ILE A 146 34.45 7.08 -14.19
CA ILE A 146 35.47 7.29 -15.24
C ILE A 146 36.24 8.55 -14.92
N ILE A 147 37.56 8.41 -14.91
CA ILE A 147 38.51 9.52 -14.95
C ILE A 147 38.87 9.73 -16.42
N ASN A 148 38.25 10.69 -17.09
CA ASN A 148 38.71 11.11 -18.40
C ASN A 148 39.92 12.05 -18.21
N ARG A 149 41.11 11.52 -18.50
CA ARG A 149 42.32 12.33 -18.64
C ARG A 149 42.30 12.94 -20.04
N THR A 150 41.93 14.20 -20.15
CA THR A 150 42.18 14.97 -21.37
C THR A 150 43.62 15.48 -21.33
N ASN A 151 44.28 15.49 -22.50
CA ASN A 151 45.69 15.94 -22.66
C ASN A 151 45.87 17.47 -22.53
N THR A 152 44.95 18.17 -21.87
CA THR A 152 45.02 19.61 -21.64
C THR A 152 45.31 19.88 -20.17
N ASN A 153 45.80 21.07 -19.84
CA ASN A 153 46.20 21.42 -18.49
C ASN A 153 45.31 22.57 -17.98
N PRO A 154 44.40 22.35 -17.00
CA PRO A 154 43.94 21.07 -16.46
C PRO A 154 42.60 20.68 -17.09
N PRO A 155 42.40 19.43 -17.53
CA PRO A 155 41.14 18.82 -17.10
C PRO A 155 41.32 17.37 -16.66
N ARG A 156 40.89 17.12 -15.43
CA ARG A 156 40.35 15.82 -15.05
C ARG A 156 38.84 16.03 -14.95
N THR A 157 38.10 15.50 -15.91
CA THR A 157 36.66 15.38 -15.74
C THR A 157 36.41 13.98 -15.20
N ILE A 158 35.96 13.90 -13.95
CA ILE A 158 35.52 12.63 -13.37
C ILE A 158 34.00 12.60 -13.45
N SER A 159 33.47 11.56 -14.07
CA SER A 159 32.03 11.40 -14.29
C SER A 159 31.61 9.99 -13.89
N VAL A 160 30.39 9.87 -13.36
CA VAL A 160 29.75 8.58 -13.09
C VAL A 160 29.50 7.85 -14.41
N VAL A 161 29.69 6.52 -14.41
CA VAL A 161 29.56 5.70 -15.61
C VAL A 161 28.49 4.67 -15.41
N GLY A 162 27.62 4.60 -16.40
CA GLY A 162 26.49 3.69 -16.39
C GLY A 162 25.22 4.38 -15.93
N LYS A 163 24.11 3.88 -16.44
CA LYS A 163 22.83 4.07 -15.76
C LYS A 163 22.92 3.26 -14.47
N ASP A 164 22.48 3.81 -13.33
CA ASP A 164 22.35 3.03 -12.11
C ASP A 164 21.58 1.75 -12.44
N THR A 165 22.26 0.60 -12.36
CA THR A 165 21.67 -0.71 -12.58
C THR A 165 21.27 -1.27 -11.24
N GLY A 166 20.00 -1.63 -11.13
CA GLY A 166 19.44 -2.13 -9.89
C GLY A 166 18.21 -2.98 -10.13
N GLU A 167 17.86 -3.72 -9.10
CA GLU A 167 16.59 -4.42 -9.01
C GLU A 167 15.59 -3.55 -8.25
N ILE A 168 14.31 -3.70 -8.60
CA ILE A 168 13.23 -3.00 -7.89
C ILE A 168 13.24 -3.49 -6.44
N TYR A 169 13.23 -2.54 -5.50
CA TYR A 169 13.10 -2.86 -4.09
C TYR A 169 11.62 -3.07 -3.75
N THR A 170 11.31 -4.11 -2.98
CA THR A 170 9.93 -4.37 -2.53
C THR A 170 9.85 -4.44 -1.01
N ILE A 171 8.70 -4.05 -0.47
CA ILE A 171 8.34 -4.16 0.93
C ILE A 171 6.98 -4.82 1.08
N ASN A 172 6.77 -5.53 2.19
CA ASN A 172 5.47 -6.04 2.56
C ASN A 172 4.73 -5.06 3.50
N LEU A 173 3.51 -4.67 3.15
CA LEU A 173 2.63 -3.89 4.01
C LEU A 173 1.43 -4.74 4.41
N VAL A 174 1.17 -4.85 5.71
CA VAL A 174 0.09 -5.65 6.27
C VAL A 174 -0.83 -4.76 7.08
N PHE A 175 -2.11 -4.82 6.79
CA PHE A 175 -3.16 -4.08 7.50
C PHE A 175 -4.16 -5.05 8.11
N THR A 176 -4.62 -4.75 9.32
CA THR A 176 -5.78 -5.40 9.91
C THR A 176 -7.02 -4.56 9.62
N ALA A 177 -8.04 -5.19 9.06
CA ALA A 177 -9.32 -4.55 8.79
C ALA A 177 -10.42 -5.22 9.62
N THR A 178 -11.14 -4.42 10.42
CA THR A 178 -12.16 -4.89 11.35
C THR A 178 -13.47 -4.15 11.13
N ALA A 179 -14.56 -4.90 11.07
CA ALA A 179 -15.92 -4.39 10.95
C ALA A 179 -16.72 -4.76 12.20
N THR A 180 -17.34 -3.78 12.85
CA THR A 180 -18.26 -4.03 13.97
C THR A 180 -19.68 -3.75 13.52
N ILE A 181 -20.53 -4.76 13.53
CA ILE A 181 -21.95 -4.66 13.16
C ILE A 181 -22.76 -5.04 14.40
N PRO A 182 -23.44 -4.09 15.09
CA PRO A 182 -24.14 -4.35 16.35
C PRO A 182 -25.22 -5.44 16.26
N THR A 183 -25.81 -5.61 15.08
CA THR A 183 -26.83 -6.63 14.81
C THR A 183 -26.25 -8.04 14.57
N GLY A 184 -24.93 -8.22 14.68
CA GLY A 184 -24.27 -9.54 14.71
C GLY A 184 -23.96 -10.15 13.34
N GLN A 185 -24.19 -9.44 12.24
CA GLN A 185 -23.85 -9.92 10.90
C GLN A 185 -22.32 -10.05 10.75
N ILE A 186 -21.94 -10.98 9.87
CA ILE A 186 -20.54 -11.25 9.54
C ILE A 186 -20.27 -10.76 8.12
N VAL A 187 -19.21 -9.96 7.95
CA VAL A 187 -18.80 -9.46 6.63
C VAL A 187 -18.31 -10.60 5.74
N CYS A 188 -18.74 -10.60 4.47
CA CYS A 188 -18.35 -11.60 3.49
C CYS A 188 -17.08 -11.21 2.71
N ARG A 189 -16.43 -12.21 2.10
CA ARG A 189 -15.19 -12.04 1.35
C ARG A 189 -15.28 -10.98 0.24
N ARG A 190 -16.45 -10.85 -0.40
CA ARG A 190 -16.67 -9.87 -1.48
C ARG A 190 -16.52 -8.43 -1.00
N HIS A 191 -17.02 -8.09 0.19
CA HIS A 191 -16.86 -6.74 0.76
C HIS A 191 -15.42 -6.47 1.19
N TRP A 192 -14.74 -7.48 1.76
CA TRP A 192 -13.32 -7.35 2.04
C TRP A 192 -12.48 -7.12 0.80
N ASN A 193 -12.80 -7.77 -0.32
CA ASN A 193 -12.14 -7.51 -1.61
C ASN A 193 -12.35 -6.09 -2.14
N VAL A 194 -13.46 -5.43 -1.76
CA VAL A 194 -13.68 -4.01 -2.09
C VAL A 194 -12.70 -3.13 -1.31
N ILE A 195 -12.57 -3.38 0.01
CA ILE A 195 -11.63 -2.65 0.87
C ILE A 195 -10.19 -2.91 0.45
N LEU A 196 -9.84 -4.17 0.14
CA LEU A 196 -8.52 -4.56 -0.38
C LEU A 196 -8.14 -3.73 -1.62
N ARG A 197 -9.08 -3.57 -2.56
CA ARG A 197 -8.89 -2.79 -3.78
C ARG A 197 -8.82 -1.29 -3.51
N ASP A 198 -9.66 -0.77 -2.63
CA ASP A 198 -9.66 0.65 -2.29
C ASP A 198 -8.35 1.07 -1.62
N LEU A 199 -7.84 0.25 -0.71
CA LEU A 199 -6.54 0.48 -0.09
C LEU A 199 -5.39 0.33 -1.09
N LYS A 200 -5.42 -0.67 -2.00
CA LYS A 200 -4.47 -0.75 -3.13
C LYS A 200 -4.45 0.57 -3.92
N ASN A 201 -5.61 1.08 -4.31
CA ASN A 201 -5.72 2.33 -5.06
C ASN A 201 -5.21 3.54 -4.27
N VAL A 202 -5.49 3.60 -2.95
CA VAL A 202 -4.98 4.67 -2.09
C VAL A 202 -3.45 4.61 -2.00
N ILE A 203 -2.86 3.44 -1.79
CA ILE A 203 -1.40 3.25 -1.79
C ILE A 203 -0.82 3.71 -3.13
N THR A 204 -1.38 3.24 -4.26
CA THR A 204 -0.85 3.59 -5.57
C THR A 204 -0.97 5.08 -5.90
N THR A 205 -2.11 5.71 -5.64
CA THR A 205 -2.33 7.11 -6.01
C THR A 205 -1.73 8.10 -5.02
N ASP A 206 -1.94 7.91 -3.72
CA ASP A 206 -1.52 8.90 -2.71
C ASP A 206 -0.03 8.79 -2.36
N ALA A 207 0.49 7.55 -2.32
CA ALA A 207 1.88 7.27 -2.01
C ALA A 207 2.78 7.16 -3.24
N LYS A 208 2.21 7.23 -4.46
CA LYS A 208 2.92 7.11 -5.75
C LYS A 208 3.79 5.83 -5.82
N SER A 209 3.23 4.71 -5.41
CA SER A 209 3.93 3.42 -5.30
C SER A 209 3.24 2.35 -6.14
N THR A 210 3.98 1.36 -6.61
CA THR A 210 3.38 0.23 -7.36
C THR A 210 3.00 -0.88 -6.40
N VAL A 211 1.87 -1.54 -6.62
CA VAL A 211 1.44 -2.70 -5.83
C VAL A 211 1.38 -3.93 -6.73
N ASP A 212 2.35 -4.82 -6.55
CA ASP A 212 2.57 -6.01 -7.37
C ASP A 212 1.56 -7.10 -7.03
N ASN A 213 1.35 -7.33 -5.74
CA ASN A 213 0.42 -8.33 -5.24
C ASN A 213 -0.39 -7.78 -4.06
N SER A 214 -1.60 -8.30 -3.90
CA SER A 214 -2.48 -7.99 -2.78
C SER A 214 -3.26 -9.23 -2.37
N GLU A 215 -3.25 -9.56 -1.09
CA GLU A 215 -3.83 -10.79 -0.56
C GLU A 215 -4.79 -10.51 0.59
N LEU A 216 -5.86 -11.31 0.65
CA LEU A 216 -6.85 -11.28 1.72
C LEU A 216 -6.71 -12.56 2.55
N GLY A 217 -6.29 -12.41 3.80
CA GLY A 217 -6.22 -13.45 4.81
C GLY A 217 -7.31 -13.32 5.88
N ARG A 218 -7.54 -14.38 6.64
CA ARG A 218 -8.23 -14.26 7.93
C ARG A 218 -7.22 -13.77 8.97
N ALA A 219 -7.66 -12.83 9.80
CA ALA A 219 -6.92 -12.41 10.98
C ALA A 219 -7.01 -13.48 12.08
#